data_AF-A0A3A1TWH8-F1
#
_entry.id   AF-A0A3A1TWH8-F1
#
_cell.length_a   1.000
_cell.length_b   1.000
_cell.length_c   1.000
_cell.angle_alpha   90.00
_cell.angle_beta   90.00
_cell.angle_gamma   90.00
#
_symmetry.space_group_name_H-M   'P 1'
#
loop_
_entity.id
_entity.type
_entity.pdbx_description
1 polymer ?
#
loop_
_entity_poly.entity_id
_entity_poly.type
_entity_poly.pdbx_seq_one_letter_code
_entity_poly.pdbx_strand_id
1 'polypeptide(L)'
;MGTGRPSPSPARTAAASSRSAFCAASARSRFGPSSSTEHDRTRRPPSRGRQDRRGPRGDRGLAGPPSARGSGAAPTYDRPVDDASNPLGAYLRARRELITPEQAGLRTEGVRRVPGLRREEVAMLAGISADYYLRLERGRDRNPSVQVLEAVARVLQLDDEHLEHLVTLVAYVPRRRRPRPRRETVPASLLSLLDSLAQPAFIEGRYFDVLATNRLARSLSPGLAPGRNQLRDLFLDAEEQARYPDWPGMTECFVASLRQAVGTDIDDPRFIELTGELALASPRFRQLWARHEVRAQQRTVIRFEHPQVGALTLHRERMSIGGTNGLMLVVYHPEQGSSEADKLALLASAGLPAAADERAPRPSPAEV
;
A
#
# COMPACT_ATOMS: atom_id res chain seq x y z
N MET A 1 35.53 39.04 -47.98
CA MET A 1 34.24 38.31 -47.92
C MET A 1 34.40 37.18 -46.91
N GLY A 2 33.82 37.34 -45.72
CA GLY A 2 34.00 36.42 -44.60
C GLY A 2 33.10 35.19 -44.69
N THR A 3 33.67 34.02 -44.40
CA THR A 3 32.98 32.73 -44.33
C THR A 3 32.39 32.52 -42.92
N GLY A 4 31.09 32.76 -42.78
CA GLY A 4 30.34 32.49 -41.55
C GLY A 4 29.89 31.03 -41.49
N ARG A 5 30.48 30.24 -40.59
CA ARG A 5 29.94 28.95 -40.13
C ARG A 5 28.78 29.22 -39.15
N PRO A 6 27.62 28.58 -39.27
CA PRO A 6 26.61 28.63 -38.22
C PRO A 6 26.93 27.61 -37.13
N SER A 7 26.97 28.07 -35.88
CA SER A 7 27.03 27.24 -34.67
C SER A 7 25.74 26.44 -34.49
N PRO A 8 25.78 25.17 -34.06
CA PRO A 8 24.58 24.44 -33.67
C PRO A 8 24.12 24.86 -32.27
N SER A 9 22.84 25.20 -32.16
CA SER A 9 22.15 25.49 -30.90
C SER A 9 22.01 24.22 -30.05
N PRO A 10 22.14 24.27 -28.70
CA PRO A 10 22.03 23.09 -27.87
C PRO A 10 20.59 22.60 -27.76
N ALA A 11 20.37 21.34 -28.14
CA ALA A 11 19.11 20.64 -27.97
C ALA A 11 18.74 20.59 -26.48
N ARG A 12 17.59 21.19 -26.15
CA ARG A 12 16.91 21.01 -24.85
C ARG A 12 16.60 19.53 -24.65
N THR A 13 17.29 18.90 -23.71
CA THR A 13 16.98 17.56 -23.22
C THR A 13 15.69 17.64 -22.41
N ALA A 14 14.58 17.18 -22.98
CA ALA A 14 13.37 16.90 -22.23
C ALA A 14 13.65 15.69 -21.32
N ALA A 15 13.69 15.91 -20.01
CA ALA A 15 13.72 14.84 -19.03
C ALA A 15 12.38 14.08 -19.11
N ALA A 16 12.37 12.98 -19.86
CA ALA A 16 11.30 12.00 -19.78
C ALA A 16 11.31 11.43 -18.36
N SER A 17 10.23 11.69 -17.61
CA SER A 17 10.00 11.11 -16.30
C SER A 17 9.90 9.59 -16.49
N SER A 18 10.97 8.88 -16.12
CA SER A 18 11.05 7.42 -16.17
C SER A 18 10.02 6.89 -15.17
N ARG A 19 8.87 6.43 -15.68
CA ARG A 19 7.90 5.70 -14.86
C ARG A 19 8.60 4.47 -14.32
N SER A 20 8.68 4.34 -13.00
CA SER A 20 9.31 3.17 -12.38
C SER A 20 8.66 1.89 -12.91
N ALA A 21 9.50 1.00 -13.47
CA ALA A 21 9.10 -0.32 -13.95
C ALA A 21 8.52 -1.20 -12.81
N PHE A 22 8.64 -0.74 -11.56
CA PHE A 22 8.13 -1.39 -10.36
C PHE A 22 6.60 -1.33 -10.25
N CYS A 23 5.95 -0.35 -10.90
CA CYS A 23 4.53 -0.07 -10.74
C CYS A 23 3.92 0.29 -12.12
N ALA A 24 4.05 -0.61 -13.09
CA ALA A 24 3.42 -0.44 -14.41
C ALA A 24 1.89 -0.54 -14.31
N ALA A 25 1.18 0.25 -15.11
CA ALA A 25 -0.28 0.20 -15.19
C ALA A 25 -0.73 -1.14 -15.80
N SER A 26 -1.71 -1.79 -15.18
CA SER A 26 -2.29 -3.03 -15.67
C SER A 26 -2.85 -2.83 -17.08
N ALA A 27 -2.28 -3.51 -18.09
CA ALA A 27 -2.87 -3.54 -19.41
C ALA A 27 -4.11 -4.46 -19.39
N ARG A 28 -5.23 -3.97 -19.92
CA ARG A 28 -6.55 -4.63 -19.91
C ARG A 28 -6.47 -6.13 -20.26
N SER A 29 -6.81 -6.99 -19.31
CA SER A 29 -7.26 -8.35 -19.62
C SER A 29 -8.79 -8.34 -19.62
N ARG A 30 -9.40 -8.30 -20.82
CA ARG A 30 -10.85 -8.38 -20.97
C ARG A 30 -11.29 -9.82 -20.74
N PHE A 31 -11.58 -10.17 -19.50
CA PHE A 31 -12.43 -11.34 -19.23
C PHE A 31 -13.89 -10.91 -19.31
N GLY A 32 -14.59 -11.40 -20.33
CA GLY A 32 -16.02 -11.18 -20.51
C GLY A 32 -16.83 -11.87 -19.41
N PRO A 33 -18.00 -11.32 -19.01
CA PRO A 33 -18.79 -11.91 -17.95
C PRO A 33 -19.43 -13.21 -18.43
N SER A 34 -19.11 -14.31 -17.75
CA SER A 34 -19.84 -15.56 -17.84
C SER A 34 -21.18 -15.38 -17.12
N SER A 35 -22.26 -15.55 -17.86
CA SER A 35 -23.63 -15.60 -17.36
C SER A 35 -23.79 -16.66 -16.27
N SER A 36 -24.41 -16.30 -15.16
CA SER A 36 -24.87 -17.28 -14.17
C SER A 36 -26.26 -16.89 -13.68
N THR A 37 -27.17 -17.76 -14.08
CA THR A 37 -28.61 -17.80 -13.92
C THR A 37 -29.07 -17.58 -12.48
N GLU A 38 -30.02 -16.66 -12.37
CA GLU A 38 -30.79 -16.33 -11.18
C GLU A 38 -31.69 -17.52 -10.77
N HIS A 39 -31.61 -17.93 -9.50
CA HIS A 39 -32.57 -18.85 -8.90
C HIS A 39 -33.24 -18.15 -7.72
N ASP A 40 -34.44 -17.68 -8.01
CA ASP A 40 -35.49 -17.30 -7.07
C ASP A 40 -35.74 -18.43 -6.06
N ARG A 41 -35.73 -18.09 -4.77
CA ARG A 41 -36.43 -18.83 -3.71
C ARG A 41 -36.73 -17.91 -2.55
N THR A 42 -37.86 -17.23 -2.68
CA THR A 42 -38.78 -16.88 -1.60
C THR A 42 -38.85 -17.94 -0.49
N ARG A 43 -38.77 -17.52 0.79
CA ARG A 43 -39.61 -17.98 1.93
C ARG A 43 -39.19 -17.33 3.26
N ARG A 44 -40.00 -16.35 3.70
CA ARG A 44 -40.23 -16.00 5.12
C ARG A 44 -40.99 -17.15 5.82
N PRO A 45 -40.86 -17.33 7.14
CA PRO A 45 -41.95 -16.90 8.05
C PRO A 45 -41.42 -16.52 9.48
N PRO A 46 -42.23 -16.45 10.56
CA PRO A 46 -42.73 -15.20 11.10
C PRO A 46 -42.29 -14.88 12.55
N SER A 47 -42.58 -13.64 12.92
CA SER A 47 -42.48 -12.98 14.21
C SER A 47 -43.30 -13.61 15.36
N ARG A 48 -42.64 -13.85 16.49
CA ARG A 48 -43.15 -13.92 17.88
C ARG A 48 -41.98 -13.50 18.78
N GLY A 49 -42.10 -12.82 19.91
CA GLY A 49 -43.20 -12.24 20.64
C GLY A 49 -42.57 -11.32 21.69
N ARG A 50 -43.28 -10.22 21.96
CA ARG A 50 -42.95 -9.15 22.90
C ARG A 50 -43.03 -9.68 24.33
N GLN A 51 -42.03 -9.43 25.18
CA GLN A 51 -42.23 -9.44 26.63
C GLN A 51 -41.38 -8.35 27.30
N ASP A 52 -42.12 -7.42 27.90
CA ASP A 52 -41.70 -6.39 28.84
C ASP A 52 -41.04 -6.99 30.09
N ARG A 53 -39.93 -6.40 30.56
CA ARG A 53 -39.67 -6.25 32.00
C ARG A 53 -38.95 -4.93 32.28
N ARG A 54 -39.67 -4.05 33.00
CA ARG A 54 -39.17 -2.80 33.60
C ARG A 54 -38.60 -3.08 35.00
N GLY A 55 -37.50 -2.39 35.30
CA GLY A 55 -37.16 -1.79 36.60
C GLY A 55 -36.23 -2.58 37.54
N PRO A 56 -35.58 -1.94 38.53
CA PRO A 56 -35.59 -0.50 38.87
C PRO A 56 -34.19 0.15 38.99
N ARG A 57 -34.23 1.48 39.14
CA ARG A 57 -33.13 2.38 39.50
C ARG A 57 -32.65 2.13 40.94
N GLY A 58 -31.34 2.25 41.16
CA GLY A 58 -30.71 2.32 42.48
C GLY A 58 -29.57 3.33 42.42
N ASP A 59 -29.76 4.43 43.15
CA ASP A 59 -28.87 5.56 43.32
C ASP A 59 -27.80 5.27 44.40
N ARG A 60 -26.59 5.83 44.27
CA ARG A 60 -25.68 6.28 45.35
C ARG A 60 -24.25 6.45 44.86
N GLY A 61 -23.79 7.70 44.91
CA GLY A 61 -22.40 8.06 44.71
C GLY A 61 -21.51 7.74 45.90
N LEU A 62 -20.22 7.66 45.62
CA LEU A 62 -19.14 7.83 46.59
C LEU A 62 -18.00 8.57 45.88
N ALA A 63 -17.69 9.76 46.40
CA ALA A 63 -16.54 10.55 46.05
C ALA A 63 -15.27 9.96 46.67
N GLY A 64 -14.17 10.01 45.92
CA GLY A 64 -12.79 9.71 46.36
C GLY A 64 -11.79 10.60 45.61
N PRO A 65 -10.61 10.88 46.19
CA PRO A 65 -9.93 12.18 46.11
C PRO A 65 -8.96 12.35 44.92
N PRO A 66 -8.39 13.56 44.69
CA PRO A 66 -7.74 13.92 43.43
C PRO A 66 -6.25 13.54 43.44
N SER A 67 -5.79 12.87 42.39
CA SER A 67 -4.37 12.61 42.17
C SER A 67 -3.88 13.20 40.84
N ALA A 68 -3.03 14.21 41.00
CA ALA A 68 -1.92 14.66 40.16
C ALA A 68 -2.14 14.69 38.63
N ARG A 69 -2.36 15.91 38.11
CA ARG A 69 -2.15 16.26 36.70
C ARG A 69 -0.66 16.17 36.38
N GLY A 70 -0.28 15.12 35.66
CA GLY A 70 0.93 15.04 34.86
C GLY A 70 0.55 14.78 33.41
N SER A 71 -0.11 15.74 32.77
CA SER A 71 -0.45 15.66 31.34
C SER A 71 0.78 16.04 30.52
N GLY A 72 1.68 15.08 30.32
CA GLY A 72 2.55 15.07 29.15
C GLY A 72 1.67 14.80 27.93
N ALA A 73 1.07 15.86 27.38
CA ALA A 73 0.34 15.78 26.13
C ALA A 73 1.34 15.35 25.05
N ALA A 74 1.18 14.11 24.56
CA ALA A 74 1.80 13.70 23.32
C ALA A 74 1.38 14.71 22.23
N PRO A 75 2.30 15.18 21.38
CA PRO A 75 1.97 16.17 20.36
C PRO A 75 0.89 15.58 19.44
N THR A 76 -0.33 16.10 19.56
CA THR A 76 -1.41 15.83 18.61
C THR A 76 -1.02 16.50 17.30
N TYR A 77 -0.49 15.72 16.38
CA TYR A 77 -0.32 16.18 15.01
C TYR A 77 -1.71 16.50 14.49
N ASP A 78 -1.88 17.74 14.03
CA ASP A 78 -3.10 18.24 13.42
C ASP A 78 -3.30 17.51 12.09
N ARG A 79 -3.85 16.29 12.17
CA ARG A 79 -4.51 15.65 11.05
C ARG A 79 -5.55 16.66 10.59
N PRO A 80 -5.68 16.98 9.29
CA PRO A 80 -6.89 17.62 8.82
C PRO A 80 -8.06 16.70 9.23
N VAL A 81 -8.81 17.14 10.24
CA VAL A 81 -9.88 16.37 10.91
C VAL A 81 -10.97 15.96 9.89
N ASP A 82 -10.98 16.62 8.74
CA ASP A 82 -11.92 16.40 7.64
C ASP A 82 -11.67 15.10 6.85
N ASP A 83 -10.44 14.58 6.76
CA ASP A 83 -10.13 13.44 5.88
C ASP A 83 -10.70 12.09 6.37
N ALA A 84 -10.90 11.91 7.68
CA ALA A 84 -11.56 10.69 8.20
C ALA A 84 -13.08 10.76 8.01
N SER A 85 -13.67 11.95 8.07
CA SER A 85 -15.11 12.14 7.95
C SER A 85 -15.57 12.07 6.49
N ASN A 86 -14.67 12.38 5.55
CA ASN A 86 -14.93 12.31 4.11
C ASN A 86 -13.72 11.79 3.30
N PRO A 87 -13.45 10.47 3.32
CA PRO A 87 -12.37 9.87 2.55
C PRO A 87 -12.48 10.13 1.03
N LEU A 88 -13.72 10.14 0.50
CA LEU A 88 -13.99 10.43 -0.91
C LEU A 88 -13.55 11.85 -1.28
N GLY A 89 -13.98 12.86 -0.53
CA GLY A 89 -13.61 14.24 -0.85
C GLY A 89 -12.14 14.56 -0.64
N ALA A 90 -11.50 13.94 0.36
CA ALA A 90 -10.06 14.00 0.54
C ALA A 90 -9.32 13.47 -0.70
N TYR A 91 -9.73 12.29 -1.18
CA TYR A 91 -9.17 11.68 -2.38
C TYR A 91 -9.39 12.55 -3.62
N LEU A 92 -10.62 13.01 -3.87
CA LEU A 92 -10.93 13.87 -5.03
C LEU A 92 -10.11 15.16 -5.02
N ARG A 93 -9.96 15.81 -3.85
CA ARG A 93 -9.14 17.00 -3.68
C ARG A 93 -7.67 16.73 -4.03
N ALA A 94 -7.09 15.69 -3.45
CA ALA A 94 -5.70 15.32 -3.68
C ALA A 94 -5.42 15.02 -5.15
N ARG A 95 -6.29 14.24 -5.82
CA ARG A 95 -6.14 13.94 -7.26
C ARG A 95 -6.31 15.19 -8.13
N ARG A 96 -7.29 16.05 -7.82
CA ARG A 96 -7.53 17.31 -8.54
C ARG A 96 -6.33 18.24 -8.52
N GLU A 97 -5.63 18.31 -7.40
CA GLU A 97 -4.47 19.20 -7.23
C GLU A 97 -3.23 18.75 -8.03
N LEU A 98 -3.20 17.49 -8.49
CA LEU A 98 -2.11 16.93 -9.29
C LEU A 98 -2.29 17.10 -10.80
N ILE A 99 -3.52 17.26 -11.29
CA ILE A 99 -3.79 17.40 -12.73
C ILE A 99 -3.67 18.86 -13.13
N THR A 100 -2.80 19.16 -14.08
CA THR A 100 -2.68 20.52 -14.62
C THR A 100 -3.82 20.82 -15.60
N PRO A 101 -4.18 22.09 -15.79
CA PRO A 101 -5.18 22.49 -16.79
C PRO A 101 -4.86 21.99 -18.19
N GLU A 102 -3.59 22.06 -18.60
CA GLU A 102 -3.13 21.65 -19.93
C GLU A 102 -3.29 20.14 -20.12
N GLN A 103 -3.02 19.34 -19.09
CA GLN A 103 -3.28 17.90 -19.11
C GLN A 103 -4.77 17.60 -19.32
N ALA A 104 -5.65 18.43 -18.76
CA ALA A 104 -7.10 18.32 -18.96
C ALA A 104 -7.60 18.97 -20.26
N GLY A 105 -6.71 19.45 -21.12
CA GLY A 105 -7.06 20.09 -22.40
C GLY A 105 -7.50 21.55 -22.29
N LEU A 106 -7.30 22.19 -21.13
CA LEU A 106 -7.61 23.60 -20.91
C LEU A 106 -6.40 24.48 -21.23
N ARG A 107 -6.66 25.67 -21.77
CA ARG A 107 -5.65 26.72 -21.92
C ARG A 107 -5.62 27.56 -20.66
N THR A 108 -4.43 27.81 -20.12
CA THR A 108 -4.26 28.70 -18.96
C THR A 108 -4.00 30.12 -19.40
N GLU A 109 -4.84 31.07 -18.97
CA GLU A 109 -4.65 32.50 -19.18
C GLU A 109 -4.42 33.21 -17.83
N GLY A 110 -3.35 34.02 -17.74
CA GLY A 110 -3.05 34.86 -16.56
C GLY A 110 -2.35 34.15 -15.39
N VAL A 111 -2.24 34.87 -14.26
CA VAL A 111 -1.56 34.39 -13.04
C VAL A 111 -2.50 33.49 -12.24
N ARG A 112 -2.07 32.25 -11.99
CA ARG A 112 -2.88 31.22 -11.34
C ARG A 112 -2.38 30.94 -9.92
N ARG A 113 -3.30 30.90 -8.95
CA ARG A 113 -2.97 30.65 -7.52
C ARG A 113 -2.81 29.17 -7.16
N VAL A 114 -3.42 28.27 -7.94
CA VAL A 114 -3.41 26.83 -7.68
C VAL A 114 -2.82 26.12 -8.89
N PRO A 115 -1.81 25.24 -8.72
CA PRO A 115 -1.17 24.54 -9.84
C PRO A 115 -2.10 23.55 -10.54
N GLY A 116 -2.99 22.88 -9.80
CA GLY A 116 -3.94 21.93 -10.35
C GLY A 116 -5.26 22.52 -10.87
N LEU A 117 -6.20 21.62 -11.17
CA LEU A 117 -7.54 21.99 -11.62
C LEU A 117 -8.35 22.69 -10.51
N ARG A 118 -9.14 23.68 -10.89
CA ARG A 118 -10.17 24.30 -10.04
C ARG A 118 -11.38 23.38 -9.97
N ARG A 119 -12.18 23.50 -8.91
CA ARG A 119 -13.44 22.75 -8.75
C ARG A 119 -14.38 22.97 -9.93
N GLU A 120 -14.48 24.23 -10.38
CA GLU A 120 -15.35 24.64 -11.48
C GLU A 120 -14.91 24.03 -12.82
N GLU A 121 -13.61 23.91 -13.06
CA GLU A 121 -13.06 23.29 -14.26
C GLU A 121 -13.34 21.77 -14.27
N VAL A 122 -13.16 21.09 -13.14
CA VAL A 122 -13.51 19.66 -13.03
C VAL A 122 -14.99 19.45 -13.29
N ALA A 123 -15.85 20.26 -12.65
CA ALA A 123 -17.29 20.16 -12.80
C ALA A 123 -17.74 20.39 -14.25
N MET A 124 -17.19 21.42 -14.90
CA MET A 124 -17.43 21.72 -16.32
C MET A 124 -17.05 20.52 -17.21
N LEU A 125 -15.83 20.01 -17.07
CA LEU A 125 -15.34 18.90 -17.90
C LEU A 125 -16.08 17.57 -17.62
N ALA A 126 -16.54 17.37 -16.38
CA ALA A 126 -17.31 16.19 -15.99
C ALA A 126 -18.81 16.31 -16.33
N GLY A 127 -19.28 17.47 -16.80
CA GLY A 127 -20.71 17.69 -17.12
C GLY A 127 -21.62 17.73 -15.89
N ILE A 128 -21.11 18.20 -14.74
CA ILE A 128 -21.84 18.33 -13.47
C ILE A 128 -21.80 19.77 -12.95
N SER A 129 -22.66 20.12 -12.00
CA SER A 129 -22.62 21.46 -11.41
C SER A 129 -21.42 21.63 -10.45
N ALA A 130 -20.83 22.83 -10.44
CA ALA A 130 -19.73 23.16 -9.53
C ALA A 130 -20.12 23.00 -8.05
N ASP A 131 -21.36 23.37 -7.70
CA ASP A 131 -21.91 23.17 -6.36
C ASP A 131 -22.02 21.69 -5.98
N TYR A 132 -22.38 20.81 -6.93
CA TYR A 132 -22.43 19.38 -6.66
C TYR A 132 -21.04 18.80 -6.41
N TYR A 133 -20.05 19.15 -7.23
CA TYR A 133 -18.66 18.73 -7.01
C TYR A 133 -18.11 19.26 -5.66
N LEU A 134 -18.43 20.50 -5.29
CA LEU A 134 -18.09 21.06 -3.99
C LEU A 134 -18.72 20.28 -2.82
N ARG A 135 -19.98 19.84 -2.96
CA ARG A 135 -20.66 19.03 -1.93
C ARG A 135 -20.03 17.65 -1.79
N LEU A 136 -19.56 17.03 -2.88
CA LEU A 136 -18.79 15.78 -2.84
C LEU A 136 -17.47 15.97 -2.08
N GLU A 137 -16.68 17.00 -2.42
CA GLU A 137 -15.41 17.29 -1.72
C GLU A 137 -15.61 17.63 -0.24
N ARG A 138 -16.75 18.22 0.14
CA ARG A 138 -17.10 18.54 1.54
C ARG A 138 -17.82 17.40 2.28
N GLY A 139 -18.20 16.33 1.59
CA GLY A 139 -18.83 15.15 2.19
C GLY A 139 -20.29 15.37 2.58
N ARG A 140 -20.92 16.42 2.00
CA ARG A 140 -22.35 16.70 2.12
C ARG A 140 -23.17 15.80 1.21
N ASP A 141 -22.62 15.42 0.06
CA ASP A 141 -23.14 14.35 -0.80
C ASP A 141 -22.17 13.16 -0.73
N ARG A 142 -22.69 11.97 -0.41
CA ARG A 142 -21.89 10.76 -0.18
C ARG A 142 -22.17 9.63 -1.16
N ASN A 143 -23.25 9.72 -1.92
CA ASN A 143 -23.71 8.67 -2.83
C ASN A 143 -23.81 9.19 -4.28
N PRO A 144 -22.70 9.59 -4.91
CA PRO A 144 -22.72 9.86 -6.36
C PRO A 144 -23.02 8.57 -7.14
N SER A 145 -23.63 8.70 -8.31
CA SER A 145 -23.81 7.57 -9.23
C SER A 145 -22.47 7.13 -9.80
N VAL A 146 -22.38 5.86 -10.24
CA VAL A 146 -21.19 5.32 -10.91
C VAL A 146 -20.82 6.15 -12.14
N GLN A 147 -21.81 6.60 -12.92
CA GLN A 147 -21.61 7.47 -14.07
C GLN A 147 -20.92 8.80 -13.71
N VAL A 148 -21.27 9.40 -12.57
CA VAL A 148 -20.60 10.62 -12.08
C VAL A 148 -19.15 10.29 -11.70
N LEU A 149 -18.90 9.17 -11.03
CA LEU A 149 -17.54 8.75 -10.67
C LEU A 149 -16.68 8.51 -11.91
N GLU A 150 -17.21 7.84 -12.94
CA GLU A 150 -16.53 7.63 -14.22
C GLU A 150 -16.23 8.94 -14.95
N ALA A 151 -17.17 9.89 -14.95
CA ALA A 151 -16.95 11.21 -15.54
C ALA A 151 -15.82 11.95 -14.83
N VAL A 152 -15.85 12.01 -13.50
CA VAL A 152 -14.79 12.64 -12.69
C VAL A 152 -13.46 11.91 -12.86
N ALA A 153 -13.45 10.58 -12.88
CA ALA A 153 -12.25 9.77 -13.09
C ALA A 153 -11.58 10.08 -14.42
N ARG A 154 -12.35 10.21 -15.52
CA ARG A 154 -11.82 10.61 -16.83
C ARG A 154 -11.16 11.98 -16.81
N VAL A 155 -11.80 12.97 -16.18
CA VAL A 155 -11.25 14.34 -16.07
C VAL A 155 -9.96 14.35 -15.26
N LEU A 156 -9.93 13.57 -14.17
CA LEU A 156 -8.78 13.45 -13.28
C LEU A 156 -7.73 12.44 -13.77
N GLN A 157 -7.88 11.91 -14.99
CA GLN A 157 -7.01 10.91 -15.61
C GLN A 157 -6.72 9.69 -14.72
N LEU A 158 -7.74 9.25 -13.99
CA LEU A 158 -7.67 8.10 -13.11
C LEU A 158 -7.81 6.81 -13.93
N ASP A 159 -6.92 5.85 -13.68
CA ASP A 159 -6.99 4.52 -14.27
C ASP A 159 -8.03 3.63 -13.57
N ASP A 160 -8.19 2.40 -14.04
CA ASP A 160 -9.20 1.46 -13.54
C ASP A 160 -9.01 1.16 -12.03
N GLU A 161 -7.76 1.07 -11.55
CA GLU A 161 -7.47 0.82 -10.13
C GLU A 161 -7.91 1.99 -9.24
N HIS A 162 -7.75 3.22 -9.72
CA HIS A 162 -8.24 4.42 -9.03
C HIS A 162 -9.78 4.49 -9.04
N LEU A 163 -10.43 4.07 -10.13
CA LEU A 163 -11.89 4.03 -10.23
C LEU A 163 -12.49 2.98 -9.27
N GLU A 164 -11.92 1.77 -9.21
CA GLU A 164 -12.31 0.74 -8.25
C GLU A 164 -12.18 1.24 -6.80
N HIS A 165 -11.09 1.97 -6.50
CA HIS A 165 -10.92 2.59 -5.21
C HIS A 165 -12.00 3.64 -4.91
N LEU A 166 -12.31 4.53 -5.86
CA LEU A 166 -13.38 5.53 -5.71
C LEU A 166 -14.74 4.89 -5.41
N VAL A 167 -15.10 3.83 -6.13
CA VAL A 167 -16.35 3.08 -5.90
C VAL A 167 -16.35 2.48 -4.48
N THR A 168 -15.22 1.95 -4.03
CA THR A 168 -15.07 1.42 -2.68
C THR A 168 -15.23 2.50 -1.60
N LEU A 169 -14.72 3.71 -1.84
CA LEU A 169 -14.88 4.85 -0.92
C LEU A 169 -16.33 5.32 -0.82
N VAL A 170 -17.12 5.23 -1.91
CA VAL A 170 -18.56 5.57 -1.91
C VAL A 170 -19.39 4.50 -1.21
N ALA A 171 -19.06 3.23 -1.40
CA ALA A 171 -19.72 2.11 -0.72
C ALA A 171 -19.38 2.05 0.78
N TYR A 172 -18.44 2.89 1.25
CA TYR A 172 -18.03 2.91 2.64
C TYR A 172 -19.16 3.38 3.57
N VAL A 173 -19.62 2.46 4.40
CA VAL A 173 -20.43 2.78 5.57
C VAL A 173 -19.50 2.69 6.78
N PRO A 174 -19.29 3.78 7.55
CA PRO A 174 -18.50 3.75 8.77
C PRO A 174 -19.04 2.66 9.70
N ARG A 175 -18.32 1.54 9.81
CA ARG A 175 -18.75 0.44 10.67
C ARG A 175 -18.49 0.84 12.12
N ARG A 176 -19.53 0.80 12.97
CA ARG A 176 -19.37 0.94 14.42
C ARG A 176 -18.31 -0.05 14.92
N ARG A 177 -17.25 0.50 15.51
CA ARG A 177 -16.15 -0.17 16.26
C ARG A 177 -15.97 -1.63 15.87
N ARG A 178 -15.05 -1.89 14.94
CA ARG A 178 -14.53 -3.24 14.72
C ARG A 178 -13.95 -3.78 16.05
N PRO A 179 -14.10 -5.09 16.33
CA PRO A 179 -13.31 -5.74 17.37
C PRO A 179 -11.82 -5.46 17.14
N ARG A 180 -11.04 -5.42 18.22
CA ARG A 180 -9.57 -5.25 18.13
C ARG A 180 -9.00 -6.11 17.00
N PRO A 181 -8.08 -5.58 16.18
CA PRO A 181 -7.45 -6.35 15.12
C PRO A 181 -6.91 -7.65 15.71
N ARG A 182 -7.37 -8.79 15.17
CA ARG A 182 -6.78 -10.08 15.53
C ARG A 182 -5.35 -10.06 15.02
N ARG A 183 -4.39 -10.44 15.87
CA ARG A 183 -2.99 -10.61 15.47
C ARG A 183 -2.95 -11.51 14.24
N GLU A 184 -2.42 -10.99 13.15
CA GLU A 184 -2.22 -11.77 11.93
C GLU A 184 -1.32 -12.95 12.29
N THR A 185 -1.89 -14.15 12.17
CA THR A 185 -1.22 -15.39 12.56
C THR A 185 -1.08 -16.22 11.31
N VAL A 186 0.13 -16.69 11.03
CA VAL A 186 0.42 -17.53 9.88
C VAL A 186 0.00 -18.98 10.21
N PRO A 187 -0.95 -19.58 9.46
CA PRO A 187 -1.26 -20.99 9.56
C PRO A 187 -0.03 -21.90 9.44
N ALA A 188 0.03 -22.97 10.23
CA ALA A 188 1.16 -23.91 10.21
C ALA A 188 1.39 -24.52 8.81
N SER A 189 0.33 -24.79 8.04
CA SER A 189 0.44 -25.28 6.66
C SER A 189 1.18 -24.32 5.74
N LEU A 190 1.03 -23.00 5.94
CA LEU A 190 1.74 -21.99 5.16
C LEU A 190 3.21 -21.87 5.58
N LEU A 191 3.55 -22.16 6.83
CA LEU A 191 4.95 -22.26 7.26
C LEU A 191 5.64 -23.45 6.57
N SER A 192 4.99 -24.61 6.55
CA SER A 192 5.50 -25.79 5.84
C SER A 192 5.65 -25.55 4.33
N LEU A 193 4.69 -24.86 3.71
CA LEU A 193 4.81 -24.45 2.31
C LEU A 193 6.00 -23.51 2.12
N LEU A 194 6.13 -22.48 2.97
CA LEU A 194 7.19 -21.49 2.90
C LEU A 194 8.59 -22.11 2.98
N ASP A 195 8.78 -23.09 3.86
CA ASP A 195 10.05 -23.82 4.01
C ASP A 195 10.37 -24.75 2.84
N SER A 196 9.35 -25.19 2.08
CA SER A 196 9.52 -26.05 0.90
C SER A 196 9.96 -25.29 -0.36
N LEU A 197 9.83 -23.96 -0.37
CA LEU A 197 10.14 -23.14 -1.55
C LEU A 197 11.66 -23.02 -1.75
N ALA A 198 12.10 -23.29 -2.98
CA ALA A 198 13.51 -23.17 -3.39
C ALA A 198 13.92 -21.71 -3.70
N GLN A 199 12.96 -20.79 -3.73
CA GLN A 199 13.17 -19.37 -3.97
C GLN A 199 13.09 -18.57 -2.66
N PRO A 200 13.79 -17.43 -2.53
CA PRO A 200 13.56 -16.50 -1.43
C PRO A 200 12.09 -16.12 -1.32
N ALA A 201 11.50 -16.42 -0.18
CA ALA A 201 10.08 -16.19 0.04
C ALA A 201 9.80 -15.78 1.48
N PHE A 202 8.77 -14.96 1.66
CA PHE A 202 8.27 -14.55 2.97
C PHE A 202 6.76 -14.30 2.91
N ILE A 203 6.14 -14.35 4.09
CA ILE A 203 4.72 -14.03 4.29
C ILE A 203 4.65 -12.70 5.02
N GLU A 204 3.84 -11.80 4.49
CA GLU A 204 3.59 -10.50 5.11
C GLU A 204 2.11 -10.27 5.39
N GLY A 205 1.87 -9.38 6.35
CA GLY A 205 0.57 -8.83 6.67
C GLY A 205 0.14 -7.71 5.73
N ARG A 206 -1.09 -7.23 5.92
CA ARG A 206 -1.65 -6.14 5.11
C ARG A 206 -0.90 -4.81 5.22
N TYR A 207 -0.12 -4.65 6.30
CA TYR A 207 0.68 -3.47 6.59
C TYR A 207 2.17 -3.65 6.27
N PHE A 208 2.53 -4.66 5.48
CA PHE A 208 3.91 -5.01 5.12
C PHE A 208 4.79 -5.41 6.31
N ASP A 209 4.15 -5.88 7.39
CA ASP A 209 4.81 -6.56 8.49
C ASP A 209 5.22 -7.96 8.02
N VAL A 210 6.51 -8.29 8.09
CA VAL A 210 7.01 -9.63 7.76
C VAL A 210 6.66 -10.58 8.92
N LEU A 211 5.83 -11.58 8.64
CA LEU A 211 5.30 -12.50 9.65
C LEU A 211 6.05 -13.84 9.68
N ALA A 212 6.51 -14.30 8.53
CA ALA A 212 7.32 -15.50 8.38
C ALA A 212 8.24 -15.36 7.17
N THR A 213 9.39 -16.02 7.18
CA THR A 213 10.38 -15.91 6.10
C THR A 213 11.14 -17.23 5.98
N ASN A 214 11.46 -17.65 4.76
CA ASN A 214 12.35 -18.79 4.57
C ASN A 214 13.82 -18.37 4.71
N ARG A 215 14.72 -19.35 4.73
CA ARG A 215 16.15 -19.08 4.91
C ARG A 215 16.72 -18.21 3.79
N LEU A 216 16.32 -18.47 2.54
CA LEU A 216 16.83 -17.75 1.38
C LEU A 216 16.45 -16.27 1.36
N ALA A 217 15.23 -15.93 1.82
CA ALA A 217 14.84 -14.53 1.99
C ALA A 217 15.68 -13.80 3.04
N ARG A 218 16.03 -14.46 4.15
CA ARG A 218 16.96 -13.87 5.15
C ARG A 218 18.37 -13.66 4.61
N SER A 219 18.83 -14.56 3.74
CA SER A 219 20.10 -14.40 3.03
C SER A 219 20.07 -13.28 2.00
N LEU A 220 18.89 -12.88 1.52
CA LEU A 220 18.71 -11.83 0.52
C LEU A 220 18.74 -10.42 1.14
N SER A 221 18.05 -10.23 2.27
CA SER A 221 18.09 -8.99 3.04
C SER A 221 17.76 -9.26 4.51
N PRO A 222 18.49 -8.67 5.46
CA PRO A 222 18.14 -8.72 6.88
C PRO A 222 16.78 -8.05 7.18
N GLY A 223 16.33 -7.13 6.33
CA GLY A 223 15.01 -6.49 6.42
C GLY A 223 13.83 -7.44 6.20
N LEU A 224 14.10 -8.65 5.66
CA LEU A 224 13.08 -9.70 5.46
C LEU A 224 12.99 -10.68 6.64
N ALA A 225 13.54 -10.32 7.80
CA ALA A 225 13.37 -11.09 9.02
C ALA A 225 11.95 -10.91 9.62
N PRO A 226 11.38 -11.94 10.28
CA PRO A 226 10.08 -11.79 10.92
C PRO A 226 10.09 -10.70 12.00
N GLY A 227 9.02 -9.91 12.05
CA GLY A 227 8.90 -8.76 12.95
C GLY A 227 9.43 -7.44 12.37
N ARG A 228 10.13 -7.47 11.23
CA ARG A 228 10.46 -6.26 10.47
C ARG A 228 9.25 -5.76 9.69
N ASN A 229 9.27 -4.49 9.33
CA ASN A 229 8.25 -3.87 8.49
C ASN A 229 8.92 -3.23 7.27
N GLN A 230 8.53 -3.66 6.06
CA GLN A 230 9.23 -3.20 4.85
C GLN A 230 9.11 -1.70 4.63
N LEU A 231 7.99 -1.06 5.02
CA LEU A 231 7.86 0.39 4.89
C LEU A 231 8.75 1.13 5.89
N ARG A 232 8.87 0.67 7.13
CA ARG A 232 9.81 1.26 8.09
C ARG A 232 11.23 1.17 7.55
N ASP A 233 11.63 0.00 7.07
CA ASP A 233 12.98 -0.23 6.55
C ASP A 233 13.24 0.66 5.33
N LEU A 234 12.33 0.68 4.35
CA LEU A 234 12.46 1.50 3.15
C LEU A 234 12.50 3.01 3.41
N PHE A 235 11.83 3.52 4.44
CA PHE A 235 11.75 4.97 4.68
C PHE A 235 12.67 5.48 5.78
N LEU A 236 13.11 4.62 6.71
CA LEU A 236 13.82 5.02 7.93
C LEU A 236 15.22 4.40 8.07
N ASP A 237 15.51 3.28 7.39
CA ASP A 237 16.80 2.60 7.46
C ASP A 237 17.70 3.03 6.29
N ALA A 238 18.72 3.85 6.57
CA ALA A 238 19.61 4.39 5.53
C ALA A 238 20.45 3.31 4.83
N GLU A 239 20.79 2.22 5.51
CA GLU A 239 21.53 1.11 4.90
C GLU A 239 20.62 0.32 3.94
N GLU A 240 19.37 0.10 4.33
CA GLU A 240 18.39 -0.52 3.44
C GLU A 240 18.14 0.35 2.20
N GLN A 241 18.01 1.67 2.37
CA GLN A 241 17.82 2.60 1.26
C GLN A 241 18.98 2.54 0.25
N ALA A 242 20.23 2.48 0.73
CA ALA A 242 21.42 2.41 -0.10
C ALA A 242 21.49 1.12 -0.93
N ARG A 243 20.82 0.04 -0.51
CA ARG A 243 20.74 -1.21 -1.28
C ARG A 243 19.89 -1.09 -2.52
N TYR A 244 19.02 -0.08 -2.66
CA TYR A 244 18.07 -0.01 -3.76
C TYR A 244 18.37 1.14 -4.73
N PRO A 245 18.92 0.85 -5.92
CA PRO A 245 19.19 1.88 -6.93
C PRO A 245 17.94 2.66 -7.38
N ASP A 246 16.78 1.99 -7.48
CA ASP A 246 15.47 2.63 -7.76
C ASP A 246 14.66 2.83 -6.47
N TRP A 247 15.31 3.28 -5.39
CA TRP A 247 14.61 3.64 -4.16
C TRP A 247 13.45 4.63 -4.38
N PRO A 248 13.58 5.66 -5.24
CA PRO A 248 12.47 6.55 -5.50
C PRO A 248 11.24 5.85 -6.08
N GLY A 249 11.41 5.02 -7.11
CA GLY A 249 10.29 4.31 -7.73
C GLY A 249 9.63 3.29 -6.81
N MET A 250 10.44 2.58 -6.04
CA MET A 250 9.94 1.57 -5.10
C MET A 250 9.13 2.19 -3.96
N THR A 251 9.60 3.28 -3.36
CA THR A 251 8.84 3.98 -2.30
C THR A 251 7.50 4.53 -2.79
N GLU A 252 7.42 5.00 -4.04
CA GLU A 252 6.15 5.39 -4.66
C GLU A 252 5.17 4.22 -4.73
N CYS A 253 5.64 3.07 -5.19
CA CYS A 253 4.78 1.89 -5.32
C CYS A 253 4.34 1.32 -3.97
N PHE A 254 5.25 1.23 -3.00
CA PHE A 254 4.92 0.75 -1.66
C PHE A 254 3.88 1.64 -0.97
N VAL A 255 3.96 2.96 -1.11
CA VAL A 255 2.96 3.89 -0.56
C VAL A 255 1.60 3.72 -1.25
N ALA A 256 1.58 3.61 -2.58
CA ALA A 256 0.35 3.41 -3.34
C ALA A 256 -0.32 2.06 -2.99
N SER A 257 0.47 1.01 -2.81
CA SER A 257 -0.01 -0.32 -2.38
C SER A 257 -0.45 -0.37 -0.93
N LEU A 258 0.16 0.41 -0.02
CA LEU A 258 -0.35 0.56 1.34
C LEU A 258 -1.76 1.14 1.34
N ARG A 259 -1.99 2.20 0.56
CA ARG A 259 -3.31 2.83 0.45
C ARG A 259 -4.34 1.86 -0.12
N GLN A 260 -3.96 1.09 -1.13
CA GLN A 260 -4.81 0.04 -1.69
C GLN A 260 -5.15 -1.03 -0.64
N ALA A 261 -4.15 -1.56 0.06
CA ALA A 261 -4.32 -2.63 1.04
C ALA A 261 -5.19 -2.23 2.24
N VAL A 262 -5.08 -0.98 2.69
CA VAL A 262 -5.92 -0.44 3.77
C VAL A 262 -7.36 -0.24 3.28
N GLY A 263 -7.52 0.21 2.02
CA GLY A 263 -8.82 0.53 1.44
C GLY A 263 -9.59 1.49 2.33
N THR A 264 -10.67 1.00 2.95
CA THR A 264 -11.53 1.78 3.85
C THR A 264 -11.32 1.50 5.34
N ASP A 265 -10.38 0.61 5.70
CA ASP A 265 -10.06 0.26 7.09
C ASP A 265 -9.07 1.24 7.73
N ILE A 266 -9.42 2.53 7.69
CA ILE A 266 -8.56 3.64 8.11
C ILE A 266 -8.50 3.84 9.64
N ASP A 267 -9.38 3.17 10.38
CA ASP A 267 -9.47 3.26 11.85
C ASP A 267 -8.63 2.20 12.57
N ASP A 268 -7.89 1.37 11.82
CA ASP A 268 -7.03 0.36 12.43
C ASP A 268 -5.85 1.00 13.19
N PRO A 269 -5.64 0.65 14.48
CA PRO A 269 -4.54 1.20 15.28
C PRO A 269 -3.14 0.98 14.69
N ARG A 270 -2.86 -0.19 14.10
CA ARG A 270 -1.57 -0.50 13.47
C ARG A 270 -1.34 0.36 12.24
N PHE A 271 -2.39 0.60 11.44
CA PHE A 271 -2.32 1.54 10.31
C PHE A 271 -2.02 2.97 10.76
N ILE A 272 -2.76 3.44 11.78
CA ILE A 272 -2.60 4.79 12.34
C ILE A 272 -1.19 4.96 12.91
N GLU A 273 -0.68 3.98 13.67
CA GLU A 273 0.67 3.98 14.21
C GLU A 273 1.72 4.06 13.10
N LEU A 274 1.66 3.16 12.12
CA LEU A 274 2.63 3.10 11.04
C LEU A 274 2.65 4.38 10.20
N THR A 275 1.49 4.85 9.76
CA THR A 275 1.40 6.06 8.93
C THR A 275 1.77 7.32 9.70
N GLY A 276 1.41 7.40 11.00
CA GLY A 276 1.80 8.50 11.88
C GLY A 276 3.31 8.58 12.07
N GLU A 277 3.96 7.45 12.38
CA GLU A 277 5.41 7.36 12.51
C GLU A 277 6.12 7.75 11.21
N LEU A 278 5.75 7.15 10.08
CA LEU A 278 6.36 7.43 8.78
C LEU A 278 6.15 8.88 8.35
N ALA A 279 4.97 9.45 8.63
CA ALA A 279 4.71 10.86 8.35
C ALA A 279 5.56 11.79 9.22
N LEU A 280 5.81 11.46 10.48
CA LEU A 280 6.67 12.25 11.35
C LEU A 280 8.13 12.18 10.89
N ALA A 281 8.63 10.96 10.65
CA ALA A 281 10.05 10.72 10.44
C ALA A 281 10.52 10.91 8.99
N SER A 282 9.63 10.80 7.98
CA SER A 282 10.04 10.86 6.56
C SER A 282 9.29 11.95 5.77
N PRO A 283 9.98 13.04 5.36
CA PRO A 283 9.43 14.04 4.47
C PRO A 283 8.97 13.46 3.12
N ARG A 284 9.71 12.47 2.60
CA ARG A 284 9.33 11.78 1.36
C ARG A 284 8.02 11.04 1.53
N PHE A 285 7.85 10.27 2.61
CA PHE A 285 6.59 9.59 2.88
C PHE A 285 5.42 10.58 2.90
N ARG A 286 5.55 11.72 3.60
CA ARG A 286 4.50 12.76 3.61
C ARG A 286 4.12 13.23 2.21
N GLN A 287 5.12 13.51 1.38
CA GLN A 287 4.90 13.96 0.00
C GLN A 287 4.17 12.90 -0.84
N LEU A 288 4.58 11.64 -0.74
CA LEU A 288 3.96 10.53 -1.47
C LEU A 288 2.54 10.23 -0.95
N TRP A 289 2.36 10.24 0.37
CA TRP A 289 1.08 10.00 1.00
C TRP A 289 0.04 11.04 0.57
N ALA A 290 0.43 12.32 0.51
CA ALA A 290 -0.44 13.43 0.08
C ALA A 290 -0.93 13.33 -1.37
N ARG A 291 -0.28 12.54 -2.23
CA ARG A 291 -0.72 12.35 -3.64
C ARG A 291 -1.95 11.46 -3.79
N HIS A 292 -2.29 10.69 -2.74
CA HIS A 292 -3.39 9.74 -2.74
C HIS A 292 -3.35 8.75 -3.92
N GLU A 293 -2.15 8.41 -4.39
CA GLU A 293 -1.95 7.36 -5.39
C GLU A 293 -2.43 6.02 -4.82
N VAL A 294 -3.11 5.24 -5.66
CA VAL A 294 -3.57 3.88 -5.35
C VAL A 294 -3.12 3.00 -6.48
N ARG A 295 -2.30 2.00 -6.15
CA ARG A 295 -1.79 1.07 -7.14
C ARG A 295 -1.44 -0.27 -6.53
N ALA A 296 -1.77 -1.35 -7.23
CA ALA A 296 -1.29 -2.68 -6.88
C ALA A 296 0.20 -2.84 -7.16
N GLN A 297 0.89 -3.56 -6.27
CA GLN A 297 2.22 -4.09 -6.55
C GLN A 297 2.08 -5.21 -7.58
N GLN A 298 2.12 -4.87 -8.86
CA GLN A 298 2.10 -5.86 -9.94
C GLN A 298 3.51 -6.30 -10.31
N ARG A 299 3.65 -7.62 -10.51
CA ARG A 299 4.80 -8.36 -11.06
C ARG A 299 6.00 -7.49 -11.38
N THR A 300 6.91 -7.43 -10.42
CA THR A 300 7.87 -6.34 -10.36
C THR A 300 9.29 -6.85 -10.51
N VAL A 301 10.06 -6.30 -11.46
CA VAL A 301 11.50 -6.43 -11.42
C VAL A 301 12.05 -5.50 -10.33
N ILE A 302 12.64 -6.08 -9.29
CA ILE A 302 13.37 -5.37 -8.24
C ILE A 302 14.86 -5.45 -8.50
N ARG A 303 15.57 -4.35 -8.27
CA ARG A 303 17.02 -4.26 -8.36
C ARG A 303 17.57 -3.85 -7.01
N PHE A 304 18.57 -4.56 -6.51
CA PHE A 304 19.25 -4.18 -5.29
C PHE A 304 20.72 -4.64 -5.28
N GLU A 305 21.55 -3.93 -4.53
CA GLU A 305 22.96 -4.21 -4.33
C GLU A 305 23.12 -5.12 -3.11
N HIS A 306 23.59 -6.35 -3.34
CA HIS A 306 23.84 -7.33 -2.29
C HIS A 306 25.32 -7.33 -1.88
N PRO A 307 25.65 -7.30 -0.57
CA PRO A 307 27.04 -7.17 -0.12
C PRO A 307 27.97 -8.31 -0.58
N GLN A 308 27.42 -9.52 -0.78
CA GLN A 308 28.22 -10.69 -1.15
C GLN A 308 28.25 -11.00 -2.65
N VAL A 309 27.21 -10.61 -3.41
CA VAL A 309 27.06 -10.99 -4.84
C VAL A 309 26.86 -9.80 -5.78
N GLY A 310 26.96 -8.58 -5.24
CA GLY A 310 26.79 -7.32 -5.96
C GLY A 310 25.36 -7.09 -6.43
N ALA A 311 25.22 -6.36 -7.53
CA ALA A 311 23.93 -6.05 -8.14
C ALA A 311 23.13 -7.32 -8.45
N LEU A 312 21.90 -7.36 -7.96
CA LEU A 312 20.92 -8.40 -8.22
C LEU A 312 19.67 -7.82 -8.89
N THR A 313 19.15 -8.53 -9.88
CA THR A 313 17.87 -8.21 -10.54
C THR A 313 16.94 -9.41 -10.46
N LEU A 314 15.87 -9.29 -9.68
CA LEU A 314 14.92 -10.39 -9.44
C LEU A 314 13.50 -9.94 -9.78
N HIS A 315 12.67 -10.87 -10.22
CA HIS A 315 11.23 -10.70 -10.24
C HIS A 315 10.69 -10.88 -8.82
N ARG A 316 9.74 -10.04 -8.44
CA ARG A 316 9.02 -10.07 -7.17
C ARG A 316 7.55 -10.32 -7.46
N GLU A 317 7.07 -11.48 -7.03
CA GLU A 317 5.68 -11.88 -7.12
C GLU A 317 5.01 -11.72 -5.76
N ARG A 318 3.88 -11.00 -5.70
CA ARG A 318 3.10 -10.77 -4.48
C ARG A 318 1.70 -11.33 -4.67
N MET A 319 1.35 -12.35 -3.91
CA MET A 319 0.14 -13.14 -4.11
C MET A 319 -0.71 -13.18 -2.84
N SER A 320 -2.02 -12.93 -2.97
CA SER A 320 -2.95 -13.03 -1.85
C SER A 320 -3.22 -14.48 -1.48
N ILE A 321 -3.20 -14.80 -0.18
CA ILE A 321 -3.48 -16.14 0.30
C ILE A 321 -4.96 -16.28 0.65
N GLY A 322 -5.69 -17.06 -0.14
CA GLY A 322 -7.12 -17.32 0.06
C GLY A 322 -7.43 -17.90 1.44
N GLY A 323 -8.59 -17.55 2.01
CA GLY A 323 -9.01 -18.00 3.34
C GLY A 323 -8.27 -17.33 4.51
N THR A 324 -7.38 -16.37 4.24
CA THR A 324 -6.72 -15.55 5.26
C THR A 324 -7.23 -14.11 5.22
N ASN A 325 -7.11 -13.39 6.34
CA ASN A 325 -7.50 -11.98 6.43
C ASN A 325 -6.37 -11.07 5.93
N GLY A 326 -6.00 -11.20 4.65
CA GLY A 326 -5.06 -10.28 3.99
C GLY A 326 -3.57 -10.66 4.10
N LEU A 327 -3.26 -11.94 4.35
CA LEU A 327 -1.88 -12.41 4.24
C LEU A 327 -1.46 -12.47 2.77
N MET A 328 -0.22 -12.06 2.52
CA MET A 328 0.39 -12.10 1.20
C MET A 328 1.63 -12.99 1.24
N LEU A 329 1.77 -13.88 0.26
CA LEU A 329 3.01 -14.58 -0.03
C LEU A 329 3.81 -13.73 -1.03
N VAL A 330 5.06 -13.44 -0.69
CA VAL A 330 5.99 -12.75 -1.57
C VAL A 330 7.13 -13.69 -1.93
N VAL A 331 7.41 -13.82 -3.22
CA VAL A 331 8.49 -14.67 -3.76
C VAL A 331 9.38 -13.84 -4.66
N TYR A 332 10.70 -13.96 -4.47
CA TYR A 332 11.69 -13.43 -5.40
C TYR A 332 12.24 -14.54 -6.27
N HIS A 333 12.30 -14.34 -7.58
CA HIS A 333 12.90 -15.32 -8.47
C HIS A 333 13.68 -14.65 -9.61
N PRO A 334 14.78 -15.26 -10.07
CA PRO A 334 15.50 -14.78 -11.23
C PRO A 334 14.75 -15.17 -12.52
N GLU A 335 15.19 -14.63 -13.65
CA GLU A 335 14.86 -15.21 -14.95
C GLU A 335 15.55 -16.58 -15.07
N GLN A 336 14.89 -17.59 -15.65
CA GLN A 336 15.48 -18.93 -15.78
C GLN A 336 16.73 -18.90 -16.65
N GLY A 337 17.80 -19.56 -16.22
CA GLY A 337 19.07 -19.63 -16.95
C GLY A 337 19.87 -18.31 -16.98
N SER A 338 19.49 -17.30 -16.18
CA SER A 338 20.23 -16.04 -16.07
C SER A 338 21.38 -16.15 -15.06
N SER A 339 22.37 -15.25 -15.18
CA SER A 339 23.45 -15.10 -14.19
C SER A 339 22.93 -14.73 -12.79
N GLU A 340 21.73 -14.14 -12.70
CA GLU A 340 21.03 -13.85 -11.44
C GLU A 340 20.62 -15.14 -10.72
N ALA A 341 20.32 -16.22 -11.47
CA ALA A 341 20.06 -17.53 -10.90
C ALA A 341 21.32 -18.14 -10.27
N ASP A 342 22.47 -17.98 -10.91
CA ASP A 342 23.76 -18.45 -10.36
C ASP A 342 24.12 -17.69 -9.08
N LYS A 343 23.96 -16.36 -9.07
CA LYS A 343 24.17 -15.54 -7.86
C LYS A 343 23.24 -15.97 -6.72
N LEU A 344 21.98 -16.26 -7.03
CA LEU A 344 21.03 -16.70 -6.02
C LEU A 344 21.36 -18.10 -5.48
N ALA A 345 21.83 -19.01 -6.34
CA ALA A 345 22.33 -20.32 -5.94
C ALA A 345 23.59 -20.21 -5.06
N LEU A 346 24.49 -19.27 -5.35
CA LEU A 346 25.65 -18.96 -4.51
C LEU A 346 25.24 -18.44 -3.12
N LEU A 347 24.22 -17.57 -3.04
CA LEU A 347 23.66 -17.13 -1.75
C LEU A 347 23.02 -18.29 -0.99
N ALA A 348 22.30 -19.16 -1.69
CA ALA A 348 21.67 -20.34 -1.10
C ALA A 348 22.70 -21.31 -0.50
N SER A 349 23.86 -21.47 -1.16
CA SER A 349 24.94 -22.33 -0.69
C SER A 349 25.74 -21.71 0.45
N ALA A 350 26.01 -20.40 0.42
CA ALA A 350 26.67 -19.69 1.51
C ALA A 350 25.80 -19.58 2.78
N GLY A 351 24.47 -19.60 2.63
CA GLY A 351 23.51 -19.60 3.72
C GLY A 351 23.18 -20.98 4.31
N LEU A 352 23.74 -22.07 3.75
CA LEU A 352 23.73 -23.36 4.43
C LEU A 352 24.68 -23.25 5.64
N PRO A 353 24.28 -23.61 6.88
CA PRO A 353 25.28 -23.99 7.85
C PRO A 353 26.12 -25.09 7.19
N ALA A 354 27.45 -24.88 7.13
CA ALA A 354 28.36 -25.95 6.74
C ALA A 354 27.92 -27.18 7.55
N ALA A 355 27.58 -28.27 6.86
CA ALA A 355 27.17 -29.51 7.50
C ALA A 355 28.12 -29.72 8.67
N ALA A 356 27.56 -29.76 9.89
CA ALA A 356 28.34 -29.99 11.09
C ALA A 356 29.26 -31.17 10.77
N ASP A 357 30.56 -30.93 10.82
CA ASP A 357 31.57 -31.95 10.62
C ASP A 357 31.32 -32.98 11.73
N GLU A 358 30.55 -34.01 11.41
CA GLU A 358 30.17 -35.11 12.27
C GLU A 358 31.39 -36.04 12.40
N ARG A 359 32.54 -35.46 12.74
CA ARG A 359 33.65 -36.15 13.40
C ARG A 359 33.46 -35.97 14.90
N ALA A 360 32.42 -36.62 15.41
CA ALA A 360 32.43 -37.03 16.80
C ALA A 360 33.69 -37.87 17.06
N PRO A 361 34.50 -37.58 18.08
CA PRO A 361 35.59 -38.45 18.48
C PRO A 361 34.98 -39.76 18.97
N ARG A 362 35.38 -40.89 18.37
CA ARG A 362 35.07 -42.22 18.91
C ARG A 362 35.63 -42.30 20.34
N PRO A 363 34.83 -42.66 21.36
CA PRO A 363 35.40 -42.97 22.67
C PRO A 363 36.30 -44.21 22.54
N SER A 364 37.54 -44.06 23.02
CA SER A 364 38.52 -45.13 23.18
C SER A 364 37.94 -46.27 24.03
N PRO A 365 38.12 -47.54 23.65
CA PRO A 365 37.76 -48.65 24.52
C PRO A 365 38.73 -48.67 25.71
N ALA A 366 38.20 -48.54 26.92
CA ALA A 366 38.96 -48.84 28.13
C ALA A 366 39.05 -50.37 28.26
N GLU A 367 40.27 -50.88 28.13
CA GLU A 367 40.66 -52.22 28.59
C GLU A 367 41.03 -52.17 30.08
N VAL A 368 40.72 -53.31 30.73
CA VAL A 368 41.12 -53.81 32.07
C VAL A 368 40.27 -53.38 33.27
#